data_AF-A0A7S4PJT8-F1
#
_entry.id   AF-A0A7S4PJT8-F1
#
_cell.length_a   1.000
_cell.length_b   1.000
_cell.length_c   1.000
_cell.angle_alpha   90.00
_cell.angle_beta   90.00
_cell.angle_gamma   90.00
#
_symmetry.space_group_name_H-M   'P 1'
#
loop_
_entity.id
_entity.type
_entity.pdbx_description
1 polymer ?
#
loop_
_entity_poly.entity_id
_entity_poly.type
_entity_poly.pdbx_seq_one_letter_code
_entity_poly.pdbx_strand_id
1 'polypeptide(L)'
;KGKRKRLSFKRNFFKTTRKVMGNCQNNGGDGGAEGRSEKHKEIEKEIREKKKALLTEMKMLLLGAGDTGKSTLVKQIKLVYKSGFSQAEREIFRDIIATNTLIWMHSLINGVTTLNLSWGKKENEEASKQLVDQIEDRSLPSLDERFKILLKNRQILLNLWEDKAVQGAFTKAHILQLGESAPYFLNSLGRIAEEAYLPTDKDILLARARTSGIVETTFEDSGHCFRVVDVGGQRSERRKWIHCFQEVSLIIFF
;
A
#
# COMPACT_ATOMS: atom_id res chain seq x y z
N LYS A 1 -20.65 -25.62 27.37
CA LYS A 1 -19.93 -26.24 26.24
C LYS A 1 -20.26 -25.48 24.96
N GLY A 2 -19.40 -24.55 24.50
CA GLY A 2 -19.64 -23.75 23.29
C GLY A 2 -18.32 -23.42 22.60
N LYS A 3 -18.11 -23.99 21.41
CA LYS A 3 -16.84 -23.98 20.67
C LYS A 3 -16.51 -22.58 20.12
N ARG A 4 -15.35 -22.04 20.51
CA ARG A 4 -14.70 -20.88 19.85
C ARG A 4 -14.36 -21.24 18.40
N LYS A 5 -15.01 -20.59 17.42
CA LYS A 5 -14.57 -20.60 16.01
C LYS A 5 -13.57 -19.46 15.78
N ARG A 6 -12.28 -19.81 15.67
CA ARG A 6 -11.24 -18.94 15.10
C ARG A 6 -11.56 -18.75 13.60
N LEU A 7 -11.86 -17.53 13.16
CA LEU A 7 -11.89 -17.21 11.74
C LEU A 7 -10.44 -17.04 11.24
N SER A 8 -9.99 -17.96 10.40
CA SER A 8 -8.75 -17.83 9.63
C SER A 8 -9.00 -16.93 8.41
N PHE A 9 -8.25 -15.85 8.30
CA PHE A 9 -8.16 -15.06 7.07
C PHE A 9 -7.52 -15.91 5.96
N LYS A 10 -8.30 -16.26 4.93
CA LYS A 10 -7.78 -16.89 3.69
C LYS A 10 -7.24 -15.79 2.78
N ARG A 11 -5.91 -15.69 2.69
CA ARG A 11 -5.19 -15.07 1.57
C ARG A 11 -5.20 -16.06 0.40
N ASN A 12 -5.81 -15.70 -0.72
CA ASN A 12 -5.64 -16.38 -2.00
C ASN A 12 -5.64 -15.30 -3.09
N PHE A 13 -4.45 -14.85 -3.46
CA PHE A 13 -4.20 -14.20 -4.75
C PHE A 13 -3.10 -15.01 -5.43
N PHE A 14 -3.28 -15.28 -6.72
CA PHE A 14 -2.58 -16.25 -7.57
C PHE A 14 -3.03 -17.72 -7.42
N LYS A 15 -4.12 -18.07 -8.10
CA LYS A 15 -4.34 -19.44 -8.61
C LYS A 15 -3.96 -19.45 -10.08
N THR A 16 -2.77 -19.95 -10.38
CA THR A 16 -2.38 -20.32 -11.74
C THR A 16 -3.19 -21.55 -12.16
N THR A 17 -3.81 -21.47 -13.33
CA THR A 17 -4.61 -22.50 -13.99
C THR A 17 -3.88 -23.84 -14.07
N ARG A 18 -4.41 -24.88 -13.40
CA ARG A 18 -4.04 -26.28 -13.69
C ARG A 18 -4.76 -26.71 -14.96
N LYS A 19 -4.02 -26.82 -16.05
CA LYS A 19 -4.46 -27.53 -17.26
C LYS A 19 -4.51 -29.03 -16.93
N VAL A 20 -5.66 -29.65 -17.18
CA VAL A 20 -5.89 -31.09 -17.02
C VAL A 20 -4.96 -31.84 -17.97
N MET A 21 -4.04 -32.65 -17.44
CA MET A 21 -3.27 -33.60 -18.26
C MET A 21 -4.11 -34.86 -18.46
N GLY A 22 -4.42 -35.11 -19.74
CA GLY A 22 -5.01 -36.34 -20.21
C GLY A 22 -4.07 -37.53 -20.00
N ASN A 23 -4.71 -38.68 -19.81
CA ASN A 23 -4.13 -40.00 -19.72
C ASN A 23 -3.33 -40.31 -21.01
N CYS A 24 -2.03 -40.58 -20.92
CA CYS A 24 -1.26 -41.13 -22.04
C CYS A 24 -0.63 -42.45 -21.61
N GLN A 25 -1.09 -43.51 -22.28
CA GLN A 25 -0.63 -44.88 -22.16
C GLN A 25 0.86 -44.98 -22.52
N ASN A 26 1.56 -45.85 -21.78
CA ASN A 26 2.90 -46.31 -22.13
C ASN A 26 2.90 -46.96 -23.51
N ASN A 27 3.66 -46.40 -24.44
CA ASN A 27 4.24 -47.16 -25.54
C ASN A 27 5.72 -46.79 -25.63
N GLY A 28 6.56 -47.83 -25.66
CA GLY A 28 8.01 -47.74 -25.63
C GLY A 28 8.60 -47.00 -26.83
N GLY A 29 9.74 -46.37 -26.58
CA GLY A 29 10.57 -45.73 -27.59
C GLY A 29 11.81 -45.14 -26.93
N ASP A 30 12.96 -45.69 -27.29
CA ASP A 30 14.32 -45.38 -26.81
C ASP A 30 14.81 -43.99 -27.29
N GLY A 31 13.97 -42.97 -27.15
CA GLY A 31 14.25 -41.55 -27.47
C GLY A 31 14.05 -40.61 -26.27
N GLY A 32 13.72 -41.16 -25.09
CA GLY A 32 13.41 -40.38 -23.88
C GLY A 32 14.62 -39.95 -23.05
N ALA A 33 15.80 -40.55 -23.27
CA ALA A 33 17.01 -40.24 -22.52
C ALA A 33 17.71 -38.96 -23.02
N GLU A 34 17.78 -38.76 -24.33
CA GLU A 34 18.43 -37.58 -24.95
C GLU A 34 17.63 -36.29 -24.72
N GLY A 35 16.31 -36.30 -24.97
CA GLY A 35 15.45 -35.13 -24.70
C GLY A 35 15.31 -34.78 -23.21
N ARG A 36 15.57 -35.72 -22.30
CA ARG A 36 15.63 -35.48 -20.84
C ARG A 36 17.00 -34.93 -20.43
N SER A 37 18.07 -35.35 -21.10
CA SER A 37 19.43 -34.83 -20.93
C SER A 37 19.58 -33.39 -21.45
N GLU A 38 18.98 -33.06 -22.59
CA GLU A 38 18.97 -31.69 -23.13
C GLU A 38 18.19 -30.73 -22.24
N LYS A 39 16.98 -31.10 -21.82
CA LYS A 39 16.21 -30.30 -20.83
C LYS A 39 16.96 -30.15 -19.51
N HIS A 40 17.69 -31.18 -19.06
CA HIS A 40 18.50 -31.11 -17.85
C HIS A 40 19.67 -30.12 -18.01
N LYS A 41 20.37 -30.15 -19.15
CA LYS A 41 21.45 -29.20 -19.47
C LYS A 41 20.95 -27.77 -19.57
N GLU A 42 19.78 -27.55 -20.16
CA GLU A 42 19.16 -26.23 -20.27
C GLU A 42 18.75 -25.68 -18.91
N ILE A 43 18.16 -26.52 -18.04
CA ILE A 43 17.86 -26.17 -16.65
C ILE A 43 19.15 -25.86 -15.87
N GLU A 44 20.21 -26.66 -16.00
CA GLU A 44 21.49 -26.39 -15.33
C GLU A 44 22.13 -25.08 -15.80
N LYS A 45 22.02 -24.78 -17.09
CA LYS A 45 22.49 -23.51 -17.65
C LYS A 45 21.71 -22.33 -17.07
N GLU A 46 20.38 -22.39 -17.05
CA GLU A 46 19.56 -21.36 -16.41
C GLU A 46 19.89 -21.18 -14.92
N ILE A 47 20.08 -22.28 -14.18
CA ILE A 47 20.44 -22.22 -12.76
C ILE A 47 21.79 -21.52 -12.58
N ARG A 48 22.77 -21.81 -13.44
CA ARG A 48 24.10 -21.20 -13.38
C ARG A 48 24.05 -19.71 -13.68
N GLU A 49 23.27 -19.30 -14.67
CA GLU A 49 23.05 -17.90 -15.04
C GLU A 49 22.32 -17.15 -13.92
N LYS A 50 21.23 -17.71 -13.37
CA LYS A 50 20.51 -17.16 -12.21
C LYS A 50 21.40 -17.05 -10.98
N LYS A 51 22.26 -18.03 -10.72
CA LYS A 51 23.22 -18.00 -9.60
C LYS A 51 24.27 -16.92 -9.79
N LYS A 52 24.78 -16.72 -11.02
CA LYS A 52 25.72 -15.63 -11.32
C LYS A 52 25.05 -14.26 -11.15
N ALA A 53 23.81 -14.10 -11.62
CA ALA A 53 23.02 -12.89 -11.45
C ALA A 53 22.77 -12.57 -9.95
N LEU A 54 22.41 -13.58 -9.15
CA LEU A 54 22.24 -13.46 -7.70
C LEU A 54 23.54 -13.05 -6.98
N LEU A 55 24.70 -13.57 -7.41
CA LEU A 55 26.00 -13.19 -6.84
C LEU A 55 26.40 -11.74 -7.18
N THR A 56 25.87 -11.19 -8.27
CA THR A 56 26.08 -9.79 -8.66
C THR A 56 24.97 -8.85 -8.17
N GLU A 57 23.90 -9.40 -7.59
CA GLU A 57 22.79 -8.63 -7.05
C GLU A 57 23.17 -8.02 -5.69
N MET A 58 23.06 -6.70 -5.57
CA MET A 58 23.24 -6.01 -4.29
C MET A 58 21.92 -5.94 -3.53
N LYS A 59 21.83 -6.68 -2.43
CA LYS A 59 20.67 -6.67 -1.55
C LYS A 59 20.74 -5.52 -0.55
N MET A 60 19.79 -4.61 -0.63
CA MET A 60 19.63 -3.45 0.25
C MET A 60 18.45 -3.68 1.19
N LEU A 61 18.69 -3.67 2.51
CA LEU A 61 17.64 -3.81 3.52
C LEU A 61 17.31 -2.46 4.15
N LEU A 62 16.04 -2.03 4.04
CA LEU A 62 15.56 -0.80 4.65
C LEU A 62 15.01 -1.08 6.05
N LEU A 63 15.63 -0.51 7.09
CA LEU A 63 15.21 -0.63 8.48
C LEU A 63 14.83 0.74 9.05
N GLY A 64 13.97 0.73 10.07
CA GLY A 64 13.54 1.96 10.74
C GLY A 64 12.17 1.83 11.37
N ALA A 65 11.80 2.80 12.22
CA ALA A 65 10.48 2.83 12.85
C ALA A 65 9.34 2.98 11.82
N GLY A 66 8.09 2.79 12.26
CA GLY A 66 6.94 3.12 11.39
C GLY A 66 7.02 4.57 10.93
N ASP A 67 6.61 4.83 9.68
CA ASP A 67 6.46 6.19 9.14
C ASP A 67 7.74 7.04 8.99
N THR A 68 8.93 6.42 9.00
CA THR A 68 10.21 7.11 8.79
C THR A 68 10.61 7.33 7.33
N GLY A 69 9.72 7.06 6.36
CA GLY A 69 9.97 7.33 4.94
C GLY A 69 10.60 6.20 4.12
N LYS A 70 10.83 5.00 4.69
CA LYS A 70 11.34 3.83 3.95
C LYS A 70 10.58 3.53 2.65
N SER A 71 9.27 3.39 2.76
CA SER A 71 8.43 3.10 1.59
C SER A 71 8.37 4.27 0.62
N THR A 72 8.63 5.50 1.09
CA THR A 72 8.80 6.66 0.21
C THR A 72 10.07 6.54 -0.63
N LEU A 73 11.19 6.09 -0.05
CA LEU A 73 12.40 5.79 -0.83
C LEU A 73 12.13 4.72 -1.90
N VAL A 74 11.43 3.64 -1.56
CA VAL A 74 11.08 2.59 -2.55
C VAL A 74 10.21 3.14 -3.68
N LYS A 75 9.22 3.97 -3.35
CA LYS A 75 8.38 4.65 -4.35
C LYS A 75 9.22 5.56 -5.26
N GLN A 76 10.19 6.29 -4.71
CA GLN A 76 11.11 7.13 -5.49
C GLN A 76 11.99 6.29 -6.43
N ILE A 77 12.56 5.19 -5.94
CA ILE A 77 13.34 4.24 -6.77
C ILE A 77 12.50 3.75 -7.95
N LYS A 78 11.23 3.44 -7.71
CA LYS A 78 10.31 3.01 -8.76
C LYS A 78 10.01 4.10 -9.79
N LEU A 79 10.00 5.38 -9.41
CA LEU A 79 9.82 6.49 -10.35
C LEU A 79 11.07 6.72 -11.20
N VAL A 80 12.25 6.61 -10.60
CA VAL A 80 13.53 6.91 -11.28
C VAL A 80 13.98 5.76 -12.17
N TYR A 81 13.92 4.52 -11.66
CA TYR A 81 14.53 3.35 -12.30
C TYR A 81 13.53 2.37 -12.90
N LYS A 82 12.22 2.65 -12.80
CA LYS A 82 11.18 1.88 -13.49
C LYS A 82 10.26 2.82 -14.26
N SER A 83 9.32 2.25 -14.99
CA SER A 83 8.27 2.98 -15.73
C SER A 83 7.21 3.65 -14.83
N GLY A 84 7.55 3.99 -13.58
CA GLY A 84 6.63 4.57 -12.60
C GLY A 84 5.54 3.60 -12.12
N PHE A 85 4.37 4.14 -11.78
CA PHE A 85 3.22 3.37 -11.26
C PHE A 85 2.25 2.97 -12.36
N SER A 86 1.89 1.69 -12.38
CA SER A 86 0.89 1.15 -13.32
C SER A 86 -0.53 1.64 -12.98
N GLN A 87 -1.45 1.56 -13.94
CA GLN A 87 -2.86 1.94 -13.75
C GLN A 87 -3.50 1.21 -12.56
N ALA A 88 -3.30 -0.11 -12.47
CA ALA A 88 -3.84 -0.91 -11.37
C ALA A 88 -3.30 -0.47 -10.00
N GLU A 89 -2.04 -0.04 -9.94
CA GLU A 89 -1.47 0.48 -8.69
C GLU A 89 -2.02 1.86 -8.34
N ARG A 90 -2.22 2.72 -9.35
CA ARG A 90 -2.88 4.02 -9.14
C ARG A 90 -4.29 3.83 -8.59
N GLU A 91 -5.04 2.83 -9.05
CA GLU A 91 -6.35 2.48 -8.51
C GLU A 91 -6.28 2.04 -7.05
N ILE A 92 -5.35 1.17 -6.68
CA ILE A 92 -5.13 0.79 -5.27
C ILE A 92 -4.79 2.02 -4.42
N PHE A 93 -3.91 2.90 -4.92
CA PHE A 93 -3.56 4.14 -4.21
C PHE A 93 -4.71 5.13 -4.12
N ARG A 94 -5.66 5.10 -5.05
CA ARG A 94 -6.87 5.95 -5.00
C ARG A 94 -7.66 5.64 -3.74
N ASP A 95 -7.87 4.37 -3.44
CA ASP A 95 -8.62 3.94 -2.26
C ASP A 95 -7.86 4.21 -0.96
N ILE A 96 -6.52 4.08 -0.98
CA ILE A 96 -5.66 4.46 0.15
C ILE A 96 -5.75 5.97 0.42
N ILE A 97 -5.68 6.80 -0.62
CA ILE A 97 -5.78 8.26 -0.50
C ILE A 97 -7.17 8.66 0.00
N ALA A 98 -8.22 8.02 -0.50
CA ALA A 98 -9.57 8.26 -0.02
C ALA A 98 -9.71 7.92 1.47
N THR A 99 -9.17 6.77 1.87
CA THR A 99 -9.14 6.35 3.28
C THR A 99 -8.40 7.36 4.15
N ASN A 100 -7.21 7.79 3.75
CA ASN A 100 -6.43 8.78 4.49
C ASN A 100 -7.18 10.10 4.64
N THR A 101 -7.78 10.58 3.55
CA THR A 101 -8.54 11.84 3.52
C THR A 101 -9.74 11.79 4.47
N LEU A 102 -10.51 10.70 4.46
CA LEU A 102 -11.63 10.51 5.38
C LEU A 102 -11.18 10.44 6.84
N ILE A 103 -10.09 9.74 7.14
CA ILE A 103 -9.54 9.64 8.51
C ILE A 103 -9.09 11.02 9.02
N TRP A 104 -8.42 11.82 8.19
CA TRP A 104 -8.00 13.16 8.60
C TRP A 104 -9.19 14.09 8.79
N MET A 105 -10.19 14.04 7.91
CA MET A 105 -11.42 14.82 8.09
C MET A 105 -12.16 14.42 9.38
N HIS A 106 -12.30 13.12 9.65
CA HIS A 106 -12.88 12.60 10.89
C HIS A 106 -12.12 13.10 12.13
N SER A 107 -10.78 13.10 12.08
CA SER A 107 -9.94 13.60 13.17
C SER A 107 -10.14 15.10 13.40
N LEU A 108 -10.34 15.89 12.34
CA LEU A 108 -10.66 17.31 12.45
C LEU A 108 -12.04 17.57 13.04
N ILE A 109 -13.06 16.81 12.61
CA ILE A 109 -14.41 16.89 13.17
C ILE A 109 -14.39 16.58 14.68
N ASN A 110 -13.69 15.53 15.09
CA ASN A 110 -13.50 15.23 16.51
C ASN A 110 -12.70 16.32 17.24
N GLY A 111 -11.74 16.94 16.55
CA GLY A 111 -10.99 18.08 17.05
C GLY A 111 -11.87 19.30 17.33
N VAL A 112 -12.88 19.57 16.50
CA VAL A 112 -13.84 20.66 16.73
C VAL A 112 -14.55 20.49 18.07
N THR A 113 -15.07 19.29 18.36
CA THR A 113 -15.72 18.98 19.63
C THR A 113 -14.73 19.03 20.80
N THR A 114 -13.56 18.38 20.65
CA THR A 114 -12.56 18.27 21.72
C THR A 114 -11.99 19.63 22.13
N LEU A 115 -11.87 20.55 21.18
CA LEU A 115 -11.36 21.90 21.39
C LEU A 115 -12.47 22.91 21.72
N ASN A 116 -13.73 22.45 21.87
CA ASN A 116 -14.92 23.28 22.11
C ASN A 116 -15.06 24.44 21.08
N LEU A 117 -14.80 24.17 19.80
CA LEU A 117 -14.95 25.15 18.73
C LEU A 117 -16.40 25.21 18.27
N SER A 118 -16.90 26.42 18.01
CA SER A 118 -18.25 26.64 17.49
C SER A 118 -18.27 26.51 15.97
N TRP A 119 -19.15 25.66 15.45
CA TRP A 119 -19.39 25.50 14.01
C TRP A 119 -19.75 26.82 13.34
N GLY A 120 -19.19 27.06 12.15
CA GLY A 120 -19.52 28.26 11.37
C GLY A 120 -20.93 28.22 10.77
N LYS A 121 -21.44 27.02 10.49
CA LYS A 121 -22.78 26.78 9.94
C LYS A 121 -23.46 25.61 10.67
N LYS A 122 -24.76 25.71 10.94
CA LYS A 122 -25.51 24.64 11.61
C LYS A 122 -25.63 23.39 10.73
N GLU A 123 -25.75 23.59 9.43
CA GLU A 123 -25.81 22.52 8.43
C GLU A 123 -24.52 21.70 8.41
N ASN A 124 -23.36 22.35 8.65
CA ASN A 124 -22.07 21.68 8.74
C ASN A 124 -21.95 20.81 9.99
N GLU A 125 -22.49 21.27 11.12
CA GLU A 125 -22.57 20.45 12.34
C GLU A 125 -23.36 19.16 12.10
N GLU A 126 -24.54 19.27 11.51
CA GLU A 126 -25.42 18.13 11.21
C GLU A 126 -24.78 17.18 10.18
N ALA A 127 -24.20 17.73 9.11
CA ALA A 127 -23.50 16.95 8.09
C ALA A 127 -22.25 16.24 8.64
N SER A 128 -21.54 16.85 9.60
CA SER A 128 -20.37 16.24 10.24
C SER A 128 -20.73 14.95 10.98
N LYS A 129 -21.88 14.94 11.69
CA LYS A 129 -22.38 13.77 12.42
C LYS A 129 -22.69 12.61 11.46
N GLN A 130 -23.40 12.91 10.36
CA GLN A 130 -23.72 11.92 9.33
C GLN A 130 -22.48 11.34 8.65
N LEU A 131 -21.43 12.16 8.44
CA LEU A 131 -20.18 11.70 7.85
C LEU A 131 -19.40 10.80 8.83
N VAL A 132 -19.34 11.17 10.11
CA VAL A 132 -18.68 10.36 11.15
C VAL A 132 -19.32 8.97 11.23
N ASP A 133 -20.65 8.89 11.26
CA ASP A 133 -21.38 7.62 11.30
C ASP A 133 -21.02 6.71 10.11
N GLN A 134 -20.91 7.28 8.90
CA GLN A 134 -20.52 6.53 7.69
C GLN A 134 -19.05 6.06 7.73
N ILE A 135 -18.14 6.84 8.31
CA ILE A 135 -16.71 6.51 8.38
C ILE A 135 -16.44 5.43 9.44
N GLU A 136 -17.13 5.51 10.58
CA GLU A 136 -16.99 4.61 11.72
C GLU A 136 -17.78 3.30 11.59
N ASP A 137 -18.69 3.20 10.62
CA ASP A 137 -19.41 1.98 10.31
C ASP A 137 -18.43 0.82 10.04
N ARG A 138 -18.28 -0.04 11.05
CA ARG A 138 -17.37 -1.19 11.04
C ARG A 138 -17.83 -2.31 10.12
N SER A 139 -19.05 -2.22 9.56
CA SER A 139 -19.56 -3.16 8.58
C SER A 139 -18.93 -3.00 7.19
N LEU A 140 -18.25 -1.87 6.93
CA LEU A 140 -17.60 -1.52 5.65
C LEU A 140 -16.12 -1.96 5.65
N PRO A 141 -15.77 -3.12 5.06
CA PRO A 141 -14.46 -3.74 5.25
C PRO A 141 -13.49 -3.52 4.08
N SER A 142 -13.92 -2.95 2.95
CA SER A 142 -13.10 -2.87 1.75
C SER A 142 -12.56 -1.46 1.48
N LEU A 143 -11.35 -1.40 0.90
CA LEU A 143 -10.74 -0.14 0.47
C LEU A 143 -11.59 0.53 -0.62
N ASP A 144 -12.13 -0.25 -1.55
CA ASP A 144 -12.97 0.20 -2.68
C ASP A 144 -14.23 0.96 -2.23
N GLU A 145 -14.77 0.67 -1.05
CA GLU A 145 -15.94 1.37 -0.49
C GLU A 145 -15.57 2.77 0.03
N ARG A 146 -14.33 2.98 0.48
CA ARG A 146 -13.88 4.28 1.02
C ARG A 146 -13.90 5.37 -0.04
N PHE A 147 -13.51 5.04 -1.27
CA PHE A 147 -13.59 6.00 -2.38
C PHE A 147 -15.04 6.35 -2.71
N LYS A 148 -15.96 5.39 -2.69
CA LYS A 148 -17.41 5.66 -2.89
C LYS A 148 -17.99 6.57 -1.81
N ILE A 149 -17.62 6.36 -0.54
CA ILE A 149 -18.02 7.25 0.57
C ILE A 149 -17.50 8.66 0.30
N LEU A 150 -16.23 8.79 -0.09
CA LEU A 150 -15.63 10.09 -0.39
C LEU A 150 -16.35 10.79 -1.55
N LEU A 151 -16.69 10.08 -2.64
CA LEU A 151 -17.44 10.63 -3.78
C LEU A 151 -18.85 11.09 -3.36
N LYS A 152 -19.59 10.23 -2.66
CA LYS A 152 -20.96 10.53 -2.20
C LYS A 152 -21.01 11.78 -1.33
N ASN A 153 -19.97 11.99 -0.52
CA ASN A 153 -19.88 13.09 0.43
C ASN A 153 -19.01 14.26 -0.07
N ARG A 154 -18.70 14.35 -1.38
CA ARG A 154 -17.84 15.40 -1.95
C ARG A 154 -18.21 16.80 -1.47
N GLN A 155 -19.47 17.20 -1.63
CA GLN A 155 -19.92 18.55 -1.28
C GLN A 155 -19.84 18.80 0.23
N ILE A 156 -20.17 17.78 1.04
CA ILE A 156 -20.05 17.85 2.50
C ILE A 156 -18.58 18.05 2.90
N LEU A 157 -17.66 17.27 2.32
CA LEU A 157 -16.22 17.39 2.59
C LEU A 157 -15.67 18.78 2.25
N LEU A 158 -16.09 19.34 1.10
CA LEU A 158 -15.70 20.70 0.69
C LEU A 158 -16.26 21.75 1.67
N ASN A 159 -17.55 21.68 1.99
CA ASN A 159 -18.20 22.63 2.91
C ASN A 159 -17.62 22.57 4.33
N LEU A 160 -17.28 21.36 4.81
CA LEU A 160 -16.63 21.16 6.09
C LEU A 160 -15.21 21.71 6.07
N TRP A 161 -14.44 21.48 5.01
CA TRP A 161 -13.09 22.03 4.90
C TRP A 161 -13.08 23.56 4.94
N GLU A 162 -14.07 24.23 4.35
CA GLU A 162 -14.21 25.69 4.40
C GLU A 162 -14.76 26.22 5.74
N ASP A 163 -15.24 25.36 6.64
CA ASP A 163 -15.80 25.78 7.92
C ASP A 163 -14.71 26.32 8.86
N LYS A 164 -15.00 27.47 9.50
CA LYS A 164 -14.07 28.12 10.44
C LYS A 164 -13.71 27.22 11.62
N ALA A 165 -14.61 26.36 12.09
CA ALA A 165 -14.34 25.43 13.17
C ALA A 165 -13.34 24.36 12.74
N VAL A 166 -13.53 23.77 11.55
CA VAL A 166 -12.64 22.74 11.00
C VAL A 166 -11.27 23.34 10.69
N GLN A 167 -11.21 24.54 10.11
CA GLN A 167 -9.97 25.28 9.94
C GLN A 167 -9.29 25.60 11.29
N GLY A 168 -10.07 25.97 12.31
CA GLY A 168 -9.60 26.17 13.67
C GLY A 168 -8.98 24.91 14.26
N ALA A 169 -9.63 23.76 14.12
CA ALA A 169 -9.09 22.46 14.54
C ALA A 169 -7.81 22.11 13.76
N PHE A 170 -7.76 22.43 12.47
CA PHE A 170 -6.60 22.19 11.62
C PHE A 170 -5.36 22.99 12.07
N THR A 171 -5.51 24.19 12.65
CA THR A 171 -4.37 24.91 13.27
C THR A 171 -3.72 24.11 14.42
N LYS A 172 -4.45 23.15 15.00
CA LYS A 172 -4.00 22.22 16.04
C LYS A 172 -3.72 20.81 15.49
N ALA A 173 -3.48 20.68 14.18
CA ALA A 173 -3.21 19.40 13.50
C ALA A 173 -2.15 18.53 14.19
N HIS A 174 -1.11 19.13 14.78
CA HIS A 174 -0.06 18.42 15.52
C HIS A 174 -0.60 17.71 16.78
N ILE A 175 -1.55 18.32 17.49
CA ILE A 175 -2.20 17.74 18.68
C ILE A 175 -3.14 16.61 18.26
N LEU A 176 -3.83 16.81 17.13
CA LEU A 176 -4.77 15.85 16.56
C LEU A 176 -4.07 14.71 15.79
N GLN A 177 -2.74 14.68 15.77
CA GLN A 177 -1.93 13.66 15.10
C GLN A 177 -2.28 13.47 13.61
N LEU A 178 -2.61 14.56 12.92
CA LEU A 178 -2.79 14.50 11.46
C LEU A 178 -1.49 14.10 10.78
N GLY A 179 -1.60 13.39 9.66
CA GLY A 179 -0.43 13.06 8.84
C GLY A 179 0.17 14.32 8.23
N GLU A 180 1.49 14.37 8.07
CA GLU A 180 2.20 15.52 7.49
C GLU A 180 1.70 15.89 6.09
N SER A 181 1.23 14.90 5.32
CA SER A 181 0.65 15.09 3.99
C SER A 181 -0.82 15.52 4.01
N ALA A 182 -1.49 15.54 5.16
CA ALA A 182 -2.91 15.92 5.26
C ALA A 182 -3.23 17.29 4.64
N PRO A 183 -2.43 18.36 4.85
CA PRO A 183 -2.67 19.66 4.21
C PRO A 183 -2.75 19.56 2.68
N TYR A 184 -1.87 18.76 2.07
CA TYR A 184 -1.82 18.59 0.62
C TYR A 184 -3.11 17.97 0.07
N PHE A 185 -3.60 16.91 0.71
CA PHE A 185 -4.80 16.20 0.26
C PHE A 185 -6.09 16.98 0.59
N LEU A 186 -6.19 17.59 1.78
CA LEU A 186 -7.37 18.36 2.19
C LEU A 186 -7.56 19.60 1.30
N ASN A 187 -6.48 20.30 0.95
CA ASN A 187 -6.54 21.41 -0.02
C ASN A 187 -6.83 20.96 -1.46
N SER A 188 -6.71 19.66 -1.74
CA SER A 188 -6.96 19.07 -3.06
C SER A 188 -8.28 18.28 -3.13
N LEU A 189 -9.17 18.42 -2.14
CA LEU A 189 -10.43 17.69 -2.06
C LEU A 189 -11.27 17.80 -3.34
N GLY A 190 -11.27 18.98 -3.97
CA GLY A 190 -12.01 19.23 -5.20
C GLY A 190 -11.68 18.24 -6.31
N ARG A 191 -10.38 17.92 -6.49
CA ARG A 191 -9.84 16.95 -7.46
C ARG A 191 -9.92 15.51 -6.97
N ILE A 192 -9.60 15.26 -5.70
CA ILE A 192 -9.54 13.89 -5.13
C ILE A 192 -10.92 13.25 -5.06
N ALA A 193 -11.97 14.07 -4.88
CA ALA A 193 -13.35 13.63 -4.82
C ALA A 193 -14.09 13.65 -6.16
N GLU A 194 -13.37 13.56 -7.27
CA GLU A 194 -13.96 13.40 -8.60
C GLU A 194 -14.02 11.92 -9.01
N GLU A 195 -15.06 11.53 -9.73
CA GLU A 195 -15.24 10.15 -10.17
C GLU A 195 -14.08 9.66 -11.07
N ALA A 196 -13.57 10.55 -11.92
CA ALA A 196 -12.43 10.30 -12.81
C ALA A 196 -11.07 10.45 -12.12
N TYR A 197 -11.03 10.66 -10.80
CA TYR A 197 -9.77 10.87 -10.08
C TYR A 197 -8.85 9.65 -10.20
N LEU A 198 -7.65 9.91 -10.71
CA LEU A 198 -6.55 8.96 -10.75
C LEU A 198 -5.33 9.61 -10.07
N PRO A 199 -4.73 8.97 -9.04
CA PRO A 199 -3.58 9.53 -8.34
C PRO A 199 -2.40 9.80 -9.26
N THR A 200 -1.80 10.98 -9.10
CA THR A 200 -0.51 11.35 -9.69
C THR A 200 0.65 10.70 -8.94
N ASP A 201 1.85 10.77 -9.51
CA ASP A 201 3.04 10.26 -8.83
C ASP A 201 3.30 10.98 -7.50
N LYS A 202 3.02 12.29 -7.45
CA LYS A 202 3.09 13.09 -6.22
C LYS A 202 2.08 12.61 -5.18
N ASP A 203 0.85 12.30 -5.60
CA ASP A 203 -0.17 11.76 -4.69
C ASP A 203 0.28 10.43 -4.10
N ILE A 204 0.84 9.54 -4.94
CA ILE A 204 1.32 8.23 -4.50
C ILE A 204 2.50 8.36 -3.54
N LEU A 205 3.43 9.26 -3.80
CA LEU A 205 4.57 9.53 -2.91
C LEU A 205 4.10 10.01 -1.54
N LEU A 206 3.15 10.93 -1.50
CA LEU A 206 2.61 11.51 -0.26
C LEU A 206 1.58 10.61 0.44
N ALA A 207 1.00 9.65 -0.25
CA ALA A 207 0.01 8.74 0.33
C ALA A 207 0.64 7.85 1.41
N ARG A 208 0.06 7.91 2.61
CA ARG A 208 0.40 7.03 3.73
C ARG A 208 -0.23 5.65 3.51
N ALA A 209 0.59 4.67 3.18
CA ALA A 209 0.20 3.26 3.10
C ALA A 209 0.94 2.48 4.18
N ARG A 210 0.21 1.75 5.03
CA ARG A 210 0.85 0.91 6.06
C ARG A 210 1.53 -0.28 5.40
N THR A 211 2.85 -0.28 5.39
CA THR A 211 3.64 -1.42 4.92
C THR A 211 3.49 -2.58 5.89
N SER A 212 2.99 -3.69 5.38
CA SER A 212 2.86 -4.94 6.13
C SER A 212 3.61 -6.06 5.39
N GLY A 213 4.31 -6.89 6.14
CA GLY A 213 5.18 -7.91 5.60
C GLY A 213 6.49 -7.34 5.06
N ILE A 214 6.97 -8.00 4.02
CA ILE A 214 8.25 -7.78 3.36
C ILE A 214 7.91 -7.54 1.90
N VAL A 215 8.33 -6.39 1.36
CA VAL A 215 8.14 -6.03 -0.04
C VAL A 215 9.53 -5.92 -0.68
N GLU A 216 9.74 -6.66 -1.76
CA GLU A 216 10.99 -6.63 -2.52
C GLU A 216 10.80 -5.87 -3.83
N THR A 217 11.71 -4.96 -4.13
CA THR A 217 11.74 -4.20 -5.38
C THR A 217 13.13 -4.28 -5.98
N THR A 218 13.25 -4.85 -7.17
CA THR A 218 14.50 -4.89 -7.93
C THR A 218 14.60 -3.73 -8.89
N PHE A 219 15.80 -3.19 -9.12
CA PHE A 219 16.07 -2.21 -10.17
C PHE A 219 17.51 -2.37 -10.66
N GLU A 220 17.78 -1.88 -11.87
CA GLU A 220 19.13 -1.87 -12.43
C GLU A 220 19.62 -0.43 -12.58
N ASP A 221 20.87 -0.19 -12.20
CA ASP A 221 21.55 1.07 -12.42
C ASP A 221 23.03 0.83 -12.72
N SER A 222 23.55 1.51 -13.75
CA SER A 222 24.97 1.43 -14.16
C SER A 222 25.51 -0.01 -14.34
N GLY A 223 24.67 -0.95 -14.80
CA GLY A 223 25.05 -2.35 -15.00
C GLY A 223 25.03 -3.22 -13.74
N HIS A 224 24.58 -2.66 -12.60
CA HIS A 224 24.39 -3.39 -11.35
C HIS A 224 22.90 -3.64 -11.09
N CYS A 225 22.59 -4.84 -10.61
CA CYS A 225 21.25 -5.18 -10.16
C CYS A 225 21.15 -4.95 -8.65
N PHE A 226 20.14 -4.21 -8.23
CA PHE A 226 19.85 -3.91 -6.84
C PHE A 226 18.52 -4.54 -6.45
N ARG A 227 18.46 -5.12 -5.25
CA ARG A 227 17.22 -5.61 -4.64
C ARG A 227 16.98 -4.91 -3.32
N VAL A 228 15.98 -4.05 -3.29
CA VAL A 228 15.55 -3.32 -2.09
C VAL A 228 14.48 -4.11 -1.38
N VAL A 229 14.71 -4.37 -0.09
CA VAL A 229 13.80 -5.07 0.80
C VAL A 229 13.24 -4.06 1.80
N ASP A 230 11.97 -3.68 1.64
CA ASP A 230 11.24 -2.83 2.57
C ASP A 230 10.43 -3.68 3.54
N VAL A 231 10.68 -3.48 4.83
CA VAL A 231 10.00 -4.19 5.90
C VAL A 231 9.14 -3.25 6.73
N GLY A 232 7.98 -3.75 7.15
CA GLY A 232 7.09 -2.98 8.04
C GLY A 232 7.80 -2.52 9.31
N GLY A 233 7.74 -1.23 9.61
CA GLY A 233 8.42 -0.61 10.77
C GLY A 233 7.69 -0.75 12.12
N GLN A 234 6.42 -1.15 12.09
CA GLN A 234 5.59 -1.28 13.29
C GLN A 234 6.04 -2.44 14.18
N ARG A 235 5.81 -2.34 15.49
CA ARG A 235 6.29 -3.34 16.48
C ARG A 235 5.80 -4.76 16.19
N SER A 236 4.60 -4.92 15.64
CA SER A 236 4.05 -6.22 15.19
C SER A 236 4.80 -6.82 14.01
N GLU A 237 5.38 -5.98 13.15
CA GLU A 237 6.07 -6.37 11.91
C GLU A 237 7.54 -6.71 12.15
N ARG A 238 8.17 -6.15 13.20
CA ARG A 238 9.59 -6.36 13.52
C ARG A 238 10.01 -7.81 13.68
N ARG A 239 9.08 -8.70 14.10
CA ARG A 239 9.35 -10.14 14.18
C ARG A 239 9.69 -10.77 12.83
N LYS A 240 9.27 -10.16 11.73
CA LYS A 240 9.51 -10.65 10.36
C LYS A 240 10.88 -10.23 9.83
N TRP A 241 11.53 -9.23 10.44
CA TRP A 241 12.79 -8.68 9.94
C TRP A 241 13.90 -9.72 9.85
N ILE A 242 13.93 -10.67 10.80
CA ILE A 242 14.95 -11.73 10.84
C ILE A 242 15.02 -12.55 9.54
N HIS A 243 13.91 -12.67 8.81
CA HIS A 243 13.85 -13.39 7.53
C HIS A 243 14.55 -12.65 6.38
N CYS A 244 14.89 -11.38 6.56
CA CYS A 244 15.47 -10.53 5.52
C CYS A 244 16.99 -10.33 5.67
N PHE A 245 17.59 -10.72 6.80
CA PHE A 245 19.01 -10.44 7.10
C PHE A 245 20.02 -11.35 6.40
N GLN A 246 19.58 -12.44 5.79
CA GLN A 246 20.49 -13.31 5.03
C GLN A 246 20.99 -12.59 3.77
N GLU A 247 22.30 -12.63 3.55
CA GLU A 247 22.96 -12.13 2.33
C GLU A 247 22.65 -10.65 2.03
N VAL A 248 22.60 -9.80 3.07
CA VAL A 248 22.43 -8.35 2.91
C VAL A 248 23.76 -7.69 2.61
N SER A 249 23.83 -6.95 1.50
CA SER A 249 25.00 -6.18 1.09
C SER A 249 25.05 -4.81 1.79
N LEU A 250 23.88 -4.19 1.99
CA LEU A 250 23.76 -2.85 2.59
C LEU A 250 22.52 -2.75 3.47
N ILE A 251 22.68 -2.13 4.64
CA ILE A 251 21.55 -1.74 5.51
C ILE A 251 21.42 -0.22 5.45
N ILE A 252 20.22 0.27 5.14
CA ILE A 252 19.86 1.68 5.24
C ILE A 252 18.90 1.83 6.42
N PHE A 253 19.31 2.61 7.41
CA PHE A 253 18.52 2.85 8.61
C PHE A 253 17.91 4.26 8.59
N PHE A 254 16.60 4.33 8.79
CA PHE A 254 15.79 5.55 8.86
C PHE A 254 15.29 5.81 10.28
#